data_AF-A0A6J1WIS7-F1
#
_entry.id   AF-A0A6J1WIS7-F1
#
_cell.length_a   1.000
_cell.length_b   1.000
_cell.length_c   1.000
_cell.angle_alpha   90.00
_cell.angle_beta   90.00
_cell.angle_gamma   90.00
#
_symmetry.space_group_name_H-M   'P 1'
#
loop_
_entity.id
_entity.type
_entity.pdbx_description
1 polymer ?
#
loop_
_entity_poly.entity_id
_entity_poly.type
_entity_poly.pdbx_seq_one_letter_code
_entity_poly.pdbx_strand_id
1 'polypeptide(L)'
;MLLDKAKRIVIAVKNNPFLSHVRNKAAYEGEGKTTVRVLNQDTELGLMIDSYATYGFRLNNGITVLGPMAIFPRTVLSWQVRGSHEITEDSLRLFKLLEPKIDLLILGVETKERDSLNTVYRAARAAACNVELLPVEHACSTFNFLNAEGRSVAGALVPPLSIDPSPDDMLRSRLHYQNLYQQQLT
;
A
#
# COMPACT_ATOMS: atom_id res chain seq x y z
N MET A 1 -40.10 38.58 54.26
CA MET A 1 -39.90 39.95 53.77
C MET A 1 -38.39 40.12 53.58
N LEU A 2 -37.96 40.57 52.38
CA LEU A 2 -36.55 40.88 51.98
C LEU A 2 -35.69 39.64 51.64
N LEU A 3 -35.37 39.39 50.36
CA LEU A 3 -34.14 39.79 49.61
C LEU A 3 -32.85 39.24 50.27
N ASP A 4 -31.88 38.61 49.61
CA ASP A 4 -31.35 38.88 48.27
C ASP A 4 -30.43 37.71 47.74
N LYS A 5 -30.40 37.60 46.40
CA LYS A 5 -29.39 37.06 45.42
C LYS A 5 -28.37 35.95 45.77
N ALA A 6 -28.30 34.97 44.86
CA ALA A 6 -27.10 34.76 44.02
C ALA A 6 -27.37 33.92 42.74
N LYS A 7 -26.79 34.40 41.63
CA LYS A 7 -26.91 33.98 40.22
C LYS A 7 -26.57 32.51 39.94
N ARG A 8 -27.29 31.88 39.01
CA ARG A 8 -26.74 30.83 38.12
C ARG A 8 -27.03 31.18 36.67
N ILE A 9 -25.94 31.33 35.92
CA ILE A 9 -25.89 31.60 34.48
C ILE A 9 -26.20 30.28 33.77
N VAL A 10 -27.28 30.25 32.99
CA VAL A 10 -27.59 29.15 32.08
C VAL A 10 -26.77 29.36 30.81
N ILE A 11 -25.67 28.62 30.65
CA ILE A 11 -24.95 28.54 29.38
C ILE A 11 -25.68 27.48 28.54
N ALA A 12 -26.50 27.95 27.60
CA ALA A 12 -27.09 27.10 26.58
C ALA A 12 -25.96 26.64 25.63
N VAL A 13 -25.45 25.43 25.86
CA VAL A 13 -24.54 24.75 24.94
C VAL A 13 -25.36 24.34 23.71
N LYS A 14 -25.24 25.09 22.62
CA LYS A 14 -25.68 24.67 21.30
C LYS A 14 -24.84 23.45 20.88
N ASN A 15 -25.39 22.27 21.05
CA ASN A 15 -24.88 21.03 20.48
C ASN A 15 -24.94 21.13 18.95
N ASN A 16 -23.80 21.41 18.32
CA ASN A 16 -23.60 21.15 16.90
C ASN A 16 -22.78 19.86 16.81
N PRO A 17 -23.34 18.73 16.36
CA PRO A 17 -22.54 17.55 16.13
C PRO A 17 -21.57 17.82 14.97
N PHE A 18 -20.29 17.63 15.28
CA PHE A 18 -19.19 17.61 14.33
C PHE A 18 -19.43 16.51 13.29
N LEU A 19 -19.96 16.90 12.13
CA LEU A 19 -19.77 16.14 10.90
C LEU A 19 -18.38 16.49 10.37
N SER A 20 -17.35 15.73 10.77
CA SER A 20 -16.10 15.68 10.01
C SER A 20 -16.29 14.83 8.75
N HIS A 21 -17.24 15.24 7.91
CA HIS A 21 -17.03 15.05 6.48
C HIS A 21 -15.79 15.89 6.15
N VAL A 22 -14.66 15.22 5.93
CA VAL A 22 -13.55 15.79 5.15
C VAL A 22 -14.09 15.96 3.74
N ARG A 23 -14.94 16.97 3.58
CA ARG A 23 -15.38 17.50 2.32
C ARG A 23 -14.15 18.27 1.87
N ASN A 24 -13.33 17.65 1.03
CA ASN A 24 -12.34 18.36 0.22
C ASN A 24 -13.11 19.34 -0.65
N LYS A 25 -13.47 20.47 -0.07
CA LYS A 25 -14.15 21.57 -0.75
C LYS A 25 -13.06 22.17 -1.63
N ALA A 26 -13.08 21.81 -2.91
CA ALA A 26 -12.25 22.44 -3.92
C ALA A 26 -12.53 23.95 -3.87
N ALA A 27 -11.64 24.72 -3.21
CA ALA A 27 -11.89 26.13 -2.91
C ALA A 27 -11.39 27.09 -4.01
N TYR A 28 -11.07 26.57 -5.20
CA TYR A 28 -10.65 27.38 -6.34
C TYR A 28 -10.90 26.51 -7.60
N GLU A 29 -11.16 27.06 -8.77
CA GLU A 29 -11.26 26.33 -10.05
C GLU A 29 -10.55 27.15 -11.15
N GLY A 30 -9.50 27.89 -10.78
CA GLY A 30 -8.70 28.67 -11.72
C GLY A 30 -7.59 27.87 -12.40
N GLU A 31 -7.08 28.40 -13.50
CA GLU A 31 -5.91 27.89 -14.22
C GLU A 31 -4.65 28.03 -13.34
N GLY A 32 -3.82 26.98 -13.26
CA GLY A 32 -2.65 26.92 -12.38
C GLY A 32 -2.79 26.03 -11.14
N LYS A 33 -3.84 25.19 -11.07
CA LYS A 33 -4.01 24.22 -10.00
C LYS A 33 -3.25 22.92 -10.21
N THR A 34 -2.49 22.52 -9.21
CA THR A 34 -1.99 21.14 -9.09
C THR A 34 -3.14 20.23 -8.67
N THR A 35 -3.61 19.36 -9.56
CA THR A 35 -4.56 18.30 -9.22
C THR A 35 -3.80 17.14 -8.58
N VAL A 36 -4.10 16.84 -7.31
CA VAL A 36 -3.58 15.64 -6.64
C VAL A 36 -4.45 14.45 -7.03
N ARG A 37 -3.87 13.48 -7.74
CA ARG A 37 -4.53 12.19 -8.02
C ARG A 37 -4.02 11.13 -7.06
N VAL A 38 -4.92 10.51 -6.31
CA VAL A 38 -4.59 9.35 -5.47
C VAL A 38 -4.67 8.10 -6.35
N LEU A 39 -3.52 7.61 -6.80
CA LEU A 39 -3.42 6.53 -7.80
C LEU A 39 -4.17 5.27 -7.36
N ASN A 40 -4.08 4.95 -6.07
CA ASN A 40 -4.56 3.69 -5.51
C ASN A 40 -6.09 3.52 -5.48
N GLN A 41 -6.86 4.60 -5.70
CA GLN A 41 -8.33 4.56 -5.71
C GLN A 41 -8.92 4.48 -7.12
N ASP A 42 -8.08 4.58 -8.14
CA ASP A 42 -8.51 4.61 -9.53
C ASP A 42 -8.45 3.20 -10.12
N THR A 43 -9.60 2.53 -10.18
CA THR A 43 -9.70 1.13 -10.61
C THR A 43 -9.36 0.96 -12.10
N GLU A 44 -9.38 2.05 -12.87
CA GLU A 44 -8.99 2.05 -14.28
C GLU A 44 -7.47 1.88 -14.47
N LEU A 45 -6.67 2.20 -13.46
CA LEU A 45 -5.20 2.08 -13.46
C LEU A 45 -4.70 0.67 -13.10
N GLY A 46 -5.61 -0.30 -12.90
CA GLY A 46 -5.27 -1.69 -12.64
C GLY A 46 -5.10 -2.04 -11.15
N LEU A 47 -4.51 -3.20 -10.90
CA LEU A 47 -4.23 -3.69 -9.55
C LEU A 47 -3.08 -2.89 -8.94
N MET A 48 -3.30 -2.42 -7.72
CA MET A 48 -2.30 -1.72 -6.93
C MET A 48 -2.21 -2.31 -5.53
N ILE A 49 -1.05 -2.13 -4.90
CA ILE A 49 -0.76 -2.63 -3.55
C ILE A 49 -1.05 -1.51 -2.55
N ASP A 50 -2.04 -1.74 -1.69
CA ASP A 50 -2.46 -0.82 -0.62
C ASP A 50 -1.50 -0.86 0.57
N SER A 51 -1.16 -2.07 1.00
CA SER A 51 -0.45 -2.32 2.24
C SER A 51 0.18 -3.69 2.20
N TYR A 52 1.25 -3.87 2.96
CA TYR A 52 1.90 -5.16 3.16
C TYR A 52 1.89 -5.53 4.64
N ALA A 53 1.94 -6.83 4.89
CA ALA A 53 2.01 -7.46 6.20
C ALA A 53 3.07 -8.56 6.16
N THR A 54 3.48 -9.09 7.31
CA THR A 54 4.44 -10.19 7.36
C THR A 54 3.92 -11.47 6.71
N TYR A 55 2.60 -11.60 6.60
CA TYR A 55 1.94 -12.73 5.98
C TYR A 55 1.54 -12.51 4.52
N GLY A 56 1.71 -11.31 3.94
CA GLY A 56 1.25 -11.04 2.57
C GLY A 56 0.93 -9.58 2.26
N PHE A 57 0.05 -9.37 1.28
CA PHE A 57 -0.22 -8.07 0.68
C PHE A 57 -1.71 -7.81 0.53
N ARG A 58 -2.13 -6.56 0.70
CA ARG A 58 -3.49 -6.11 0.41
C ARG A 58 -3.50 -5.29 -0.86
N LEU A 59 -4.47 -5.56 -1.73
CA LEU A 59 -4.67 -4.85 -2.98
C LEU A 59 -5.81 -3.82 -2.88
N ASN A 60 -5.82 -2.88 -3.81
CA ASN A 60 -6.81 -1.81 -3.91
C ASN A 60 -8.26 -2.27 -4.08
N ASN A 61 -8.46 -3.46 -4.66
CA ASN A 61 -9.79 -4.08 -4.81
C ASN A 61 -10.30 -4.77 -3.53
N GLY A 62 -9.57 -4.66 -2.41
CA GLY A 62 -9.91 -5.27 -1.13
C GLY A 62 -9.47 -6.73 -0.99
N ILE A 63 -8.85 -7.34 -2.01
CA ILE A 63 -8.30 -8.69 -1.93
C ILE A 63 -6.99 -8.68 -1.13
N THR A 64 -6.86 -9.64 -0.21
CA THR A 64 -5.61 -9.90 0.51
C THR A 64 -4.99 -11.18 -0.03
N VAL A 65 -3.76 -11.06 -0.54
CA VAL A 65 -2.95 -12.17 -1.02
C VAL A 65 -2.02 -12.62 0.10
N LEU A 66 -2.08 -13.89 0.45
CA LEU A 66 -1.24 -14.47 1.49
C LEU A 66 0.03 -15.06 0.88
N GLY A 67 1.16 -14.72 1.48
CA GLY A 67 2.48 -15.18 1.07
C GLY A 67 3.07 -14.40 -0.11
N PRO A 68 4.10 -14.98 -0.73
CA PRO A 68 4.75 -14.42 -1.91
C PRO A 68 3.82 -14.39 -3.12
N MET A 69 3.94 -13.33 -3.92
CA MET A 69 3.05 -13.07 -5.04
C MET A 69 3.76 -12.52 -6.25
N ALA A 70 3.25 -12.88 -7.43
CA ALA A 70 3.56 -12.28 -8.71
C ALA A 70 2.38 -11.41 -9.13
N ILE A 71 2.59 -10.10 -9.25
CA ILE A 71 1.56 -9.12 -9.59
C ILE A 71 1.81 -8.52 -10.96
N PHE A 72 0.73 -8.34 -11.70
CA PHE A 72 0.66 -7.71 -13.01
C PHE A 72 -0.41 -6.63 -12.98
N PRO A 73 -0.46 -5.74 -13.99
CA PRO A 73 -1.44 -4.65 -14.03
C PRO A 73 -2.89 -5.09 -13.85
N ARG A 74 -3.25 -6.31 -14.27
CA ARG A 74 -4.64 -6.81 -14.23
C ARG A 74 -4.81 -8.12 -13.49
N THR A 75 -3.73 -8.79 -13.11
CA THR A 75 -3.77 -10.13 -12.52
C THR A 75 -2.78 -10.27 -11.39
N VAL A 76 -3.06 -11.18 -10.47
CA VAL A 76 -2.15 -11.57 -9.39
C VAL A 76 -2.12 -13.08 -9.32
N LEU A 77 -0.92 -13.63 -9.12
CA LEU A 77 -0.65 -15.05 -9.03
C LEU A 77 0.13 -15.33 -7.75
N SER A 78 -0.10 -16.49 -7.14
CA SER A 78 0.77 -16.96 -6.05
C SER A 78 2.14 -17.33 -6.62
N TRP A 79 3.20 -16.86 -6.00
CA TRP A 79 4.55 -17.14 -6.43
C TRP A 79 5.17 -18.21 -5.54
N GLN A 80 5.62 -19.31 -6.15
CA GLN A 80 6.08 -20.50 -5.44
C GLN A 80 7.54 -20.37 -4.97
N VAL A 81 7.78 -19.46 -4.03
CA VAL A 81 9.10 -19.18 -3.45
C VAL A 81 8.92 -18.85 -1.99
N ARG A 82 9.56 -19.56 -1.05
CA ARG A 82 9.38 -19.26 0.40
C ARG A 82 10.16 -18.04 0.88
N GLY A 83 11.23 -17.69 0.18
CA GLY A 83 12.08 -16.54 0.48
C GLY A 83 13.16 -16.33 -0.56
N SER A 84 13.97 -15.31 -0.37
CA SER A 84 15.03 -14.85 -1.28
C SER A 84 16.00 -15.95 -1.73
N HIS A 85 16.28 -16.93 -0.88
CA HIS A 85 17.17 -18.06 -1.14
C HIS A 85 16.60 -19.10 -2.14
N GLU A 86 15.28 -19.19 -2.28
CA GLU A 86 14.61 -20.10 -3.23
C GLU A 86 14.40 -19.45 -4.61
N ILE A 87 14.80 -18.20 -4.79
CA ILE A 87 14.70 -17.50 -6.07
C ILE A 87 15.75 -18.07 -7.03
N THR A 88 15.26 -18.80 -8.02
CA THR A 88 16.04 -19.45 -9.08
C THR A 88 15.60 -18.96 -10.45
N GLU A 89 16.36 -19.30 -11.50
CA GLU A 89 15.98 -19.01 -12.88
C GLU A 89 14.58 -19.54 -13.22
N ASP A 90 14.27 -20.78 -12.80
CA ASP A 90 12.98 -21.40 -13.07
C ASP A 90 11.82 -20.67 -12.39
N SER A 91 12.04 -20.16 -11.16
CA SER A 91 11.04 -19.36 -10.44
C SER A 91 10.70 -18.04 -11.16
N LEU A 92 11.63 -17.51 -11.96
CA LEU A 92 11.47 -16.26 -12.71
C LEU A 92 11.00 -16.49 -14.15
N ARG A 93 10.99 -17.74 -14.62
CA ARG A 93 10.66 -18.10 -15.99
C ARG A 93 9.25 -17.69 -16.40
N LEU A 94 8.30 -17.68 -15.46
CA LEU A 94 6.92 -17.22 -15.67
C LEU A 94 6.88 -15.83 -16.30
N PHE A 95 7.72 -14.90 -15.82
CA PHE A 95 7.73 -13.51 -16.28
C PHE A 95 8.19 -13.36 -17.74
N LYS A 96 8.90 -14.35 -18.30
CA LYS A 96 9.29 -14.36 -19.72
C LYS A 96 8.25 -14.94 -20.66
N LEU A 97 7.32 -15.75 -20.14
CA LEU A 97 6.36 -16.47 -20.96
C LEU A 97 5.11 -15.65 -21.26
N LEU A 98 4.92 -14.55 -20.54
CA LEU A 98 3.74 -13.71 -20.66
C LEU A 98 3.89 -12.70 -21.80
N GLU A 99 2.78 -12.47 -22.50
CA GLU A 99 2.62 -11.41 -23.50
C GLU A 99 1.59 -10.38 -22.98
N PRO A 100 1.85 -9.06 -23.11
CA PRO A 100 3.03 -8.44 -23.71
C PRO A 100 4.30 -8.64 -22.88
N LYS A 101 5.46 -8.57 -23.54
CA LYS A 101 6.77 -8.64 -22.86
C LYS A 101 6.87 -7.60 -21.75
N ILE A 102 7.36 -8.05 -20.60
CA ILE A 102 7.59 -7.21 -19.43
C ILE A 102 8.88 -6.44 -19.63
N ASP A 103 8.80 -5.10 -19.59
CA ASP A 103 9.94 -4.21 -19.75
C ASP A 103 10.80 -4.16 -18.49
N LEU A 104 10.17 -4.25 -17.33
CA LEU A 104 10.81 -4.19 -16.02
C LEU A 104 10.07 -5.07 -15.01
N LEU A 105 10.82 -5.94 -14.34
CA LEU A 105 10.35 -6.76 -13.23
C LEU A 105 10.86 -6.15 -11.92
N ILE A 106 9.95 -5.70 -11.08
CA ILE A 106 10.26 -5.23 -9.74
C ILE A 106 10.31 -6.44 -8.81
N LEU A 107 11.46 -6.71 -8.20
CA LEU A 107 11.66 -7.84 -7.32
C LEU A 107 11.81 -7.33 -5.87
N GLY A 108 10.77 -7.58 -5.08
CA GLY A 108 10.70 -7.22 -3.67
C GLY A 108 11.14 -8.38 -2.80
N VAL A 109 12.27 -8.22 -2.11
CA VAL A 109 12.85 -9.24 -1.23
C VAL A 109 12.74 -8.86 0.23
N GLU A 110 12.57 -9.87 1.07
CA GLU A 110 12.36 -9.76 2.51
C GLU A 110 13.66 -9.45 3.29
N THR A 111 14.82 -9.66 2.67
CA THR A 111 16.14 -9.55 3.32
C THR A 111 16.98 -8.40 2.76
N LYS A 112 17.88 -7.90 3.62
CA LYS A 112 18.92 -6.91 3.27
C LYS A 112 20.32 -7.55 3.20
N GLU A 113 20.42 -8.86 3.36
CA GLU A 113 21.68 -9.60 3.35
C GLU A 113 22.30 -9.65 1.94
N ARG A 114 23.56 -9.23 1.82
CA ARG A 114 24.24 -9.12 0.52
C ARG A 114 24.37 -10.44 -0.23
N ASP A 115 24.61 -11.54 0.46
CA ASP A 115 24.83 -12.85 -0.19
C ASP A 115 23.55 -13.39 -0.83
N SER A 116 22.43 -13.24 -0.12
CA SER A 116 21.09 -13.55 -0.62
C SER A 116 20.75 -12.68 -1.84
N LEU A 117 20.97 -11.35 -1.74
CA LEU A 117 20.75 -10.43 -2.87
C LEU A 117 21.61 -10.79 -4.09
N ASN A 118 22.89 -11.13 -3.89
CA ASN A 118 23.79 -11.55 -4.97
C ASN A 118 23.30 -12.82 -5.68
N THR A 119 22.76 -13.77 -4.93
CA THR A 119 22.19 -15.00 -5.48
C THR A 119 20.97 -14.70 -6.35
N VAL A 120 20.08 -13.85 -5.87
CA VAL A 120 18.90 -13.37 -6.61
C VAL A 120 19.30 -12.65 -7.89
N TYR A 121 20.30 -11.75 -7.84
CA TYR A 121 20.82 -11.07 -9.02
C TYR A 121 21.38 -12.03 -10.07
N ARG A 122 22.08 -13.08 -9.64
CA ARG A 122 22.59 -14.12 -10.55
C ARG A 122 21.44 -14.87 -11.21
N ALA A 123 20.42 -15.25 -10.44
CA ALA A 123 19.23 -15.92 -10.96
C ALA A 123 18.47 -15.03 -11.97
N ALA A 124 18.28 -13.76 -11.65
CA ALA A 124 17.65 -12.78 -12.54
C ALA A 124 18.40 -12.59 -13.86
N ARG A 125 19.73 -12.53 -13.79
CA ARG A 125 20.60 -12.42 -14.98
C ARG A 125 20.56 -13.68 -15.83
N ALA A 126 20.61 -14.87 -15.23
CA ALA A 126 20.46 -16.14 -15.93
C ALA A 126 19.09 -16.24 -16.61
N ALA A 127 18.04 -15.84 -15.89
CA ALA A 127 16.70 -15.72 -16.41
C ALA A 127 16.55 -14.59 -17.44
N ALA A 128 17.59 -13.82 -17.80
CA ALA A 128 17.58 -12.66 -18.71
C ALA A 128 16.33 -11.76 -18.60
N CYS A 129 15.89 -11.53 -17.37
CA CYS A 129 14.84 -10.56 -17.06
C CYS A 129 15.50 -9.22 -16.75
N ASN A 130 14.86 -8.12 -17.15
CA ASN A 130 15.27 -6.79 -16.70
C ASN A 130 14.68 -6.58 -15.30
N VAL A 131 15.50 -6.68 -14.25
CA VAL A 131 15.03 -6.71 -12.86
C VAL A 131 15.55 -5.53 -12.06
N GLU A 132 14.65 -4.91 -11.29
CA GLU A 132 15.00 -3.95 -10.24
C GLU A 132 14.76 -4.58 -8.87
N LEU A 133 15.84 -4.82 -8.12
CA LEU A 133 15.78 -5.46 -6.80
C LEU A 133 15.66 -4.38 -5.72
N LEU A 134 14.58 -4.45 -4.94
CA LEU A 134 14.26 -3.46 -3.92
C LEU A 134 13.79 -4.14 -2.62
N PRO A 135 13.93 -3.47 -1.46
CA PRO A 135 13.17 -3.82 -0.27
C PRO A 135 11.67 -3.79 -0.55
N VAL A 136 10.90 -4.63 0.14
CA VAL A 136 9.46 -4.80 -0.10
C VAL A 136 8.70 -3.47 -0.05
N GLU A 137 9.03 -2.59 0.91
CA GLU A 137 8.40 -1.28 1.06
C GLU A 137 8.54 -0.39 -0.19
N HIS A 138 9.73 -0.41 -0.80
CA HIS A 138 10.03 0.37 -1.99
C HIS A 138 9.50 -0.31 -3.25
N ALA A 139 9.60 -1.65 -3.32
CA ALA A 139 9.08 -2.44 -4.42
C ALA A 139 7.58 -2.21 -4.64
N CYS A 140 6.77 -2.20 -3.57
CA CYS A 140 5.33 -1.94 -3.66
C CYS A 140 5.03 -0.56 -4.27
N SER A 141 5.76 0.46 -3.82
CA SER A 141 5.57 1.84 -4.27
C SER A 141 6.00 2.02 -5.72
N THR A 142 7.16 1.49 -6.09
CA THR A 142 7.69 1.54 -7.46
C THR A 142 6.78 0.82 -8.44
N PHE A 143 6.29 -0.38 -8.09
CA PHE A 143 5.32 -1.10 -8.90
C PHE A 143 4.06 -0.27 -9.15
N ASN A 144 3.44 0.27 -8.09
CA ASN A 144 2.22 1.08 -8.22
C ASN A 144 2.42 2.29 -9.13
N PHE A 145 3.56 2.97 -9.00
CA PHE A 145 3.89 4.13 -9.81
C PHE A 145 4.04 3.78 -11.30
N LEU A 146 4.84 2.76 -11.61
CA LEU A 146 5.07 2.33 -12.99
C LEU A 146 3.81 1.73 -13.63
N ASN A 147 3.01 1.02 -12.83
CA ASN A 147 1.74 0.48 -13.28
C ASN A 147 0.75 1.61 -13.62
N ALA A 148 0.69 2.66 -12.79
CA ALA A 148 -0.13 3.85 -13.06
C ALA A 148 0.34 4.64 -14.29
N GLU A 149 1.65 4.60 -14.62
CA GLU A 149 2.20 5.17 -15.86
C GLU A 149 1.77 4.37 -17.11
N GLY A 150 1.22 3.17 -16.94
CA GLY A 150 0.81 2.29 -18.04
C GLY A 150 1.98 1.54 -18.71
N ARG A 151 3.12 1.42 -18.02
CA ARG A 151 4.27 0.64 -18.51
C ARG A 151 4.02 -0.86 -18.33
N SER A 152 4.66 -1.68 -19.18
CA SER A 152 4.64 -3.14 -19.05
C SER A 152 5.53 -3.57 -17.89
N VAL A 153 5.03 -3.43 -16.66
CA VAL A 153 5.72 -3.78 -15.41
C VAL A 153 5.09 -5.01 -14.78
N ALA A 154 5.91 -5.81 -14.09
CA ALA A 154 5.43 -6.84 -13.17
C ALA A 154 6.14 -6.72 -11.83
N GLY A 155 5.51 -7.22 -10.78
CA GLY A 155 6.10 -7.34 -9.45
C GLY A 155 6.25 -8.80 -9.04
N ALA A 156 7.39 -9.18 -8.47
CA ALA A 156 7.61 -10.43 -7.77
C ALA A 156 7.98 -10.10 -6.33
N LEU A 157 7.06 -10.31 -5.39
CA LEU A 157 7.16 -9.79 -4.03
C LEU A 157 7.13 -10.94 -3.02
N VAL A 158 8.13 -10.98 -2.15
CA VAL A 158 8.14 -11.80 -0.94
C VAL A 158 7.70 -10.91 0.23
N PRO A 159 6.76 -11.34 1.09
CA PRO A 159 6.38 -10.55 2.25
C PRO A 159 7.56 -10.39 3.22
N PRO A 160 7.68 -9.25 3.93
CA PRO A 160 8.77 -9.01 4.85
C PRO A 160 8.67 -9.92 6.08
N LEU A 161 9.80 -10.28 6.69
CA LEU A 161 9.82 -11.12 7.90
C LEU A 161 9.38 -10.35 9.15
N SER A 162 9.67 -9.06 9.20
CA SER A 162 9.31 -8.15 10.29
C SER A 162 8.87 -6.80 9.71
N ILE A 163 7.95 -6.14 10.41
CA ILE A 163 7.51 -4.78 10.08
C ILE A 163 7.81 -3.92 11.27
N ASP A 164 8.59 -2.86 11.05
CA ASP A 164 8.81 -1.81 12.02
C ASP A 164 7.75 -0.72 11.78
N PRO A 165 6.69 -0.65 12.60
CA PRO A 165 5.63 0.31 12.38
C PRO A 165 6.13 1.74 12.57
N SER A 166 5.85 2.61 11.60
CA SER A 166 6.12 4.04 11.76
C SER A 166 5.27 4.61 12.91
N PRO A 167 5.75 5.63 13.63
CA PRO A 167 4.92 6.35 14.60
C PRO A 167 3.57 6.81 14.03
N ASP A 168 3.54 7.18 12.75
CA ASP A 168 2.31 7.56 12.04
C ASP A 168 1.36 6.38 11.87
N ASP A 169 1.88 5.19 11.58
CA ASP A 169 1.08 3.96 11.46
C ASP A 169 0.48 3.58 12.81
N MET A 170 1.27 3.70 13.88
CA MET A 170 0.80 3.49 15.26
C MET A 170 -0.32 4.49 15.62
N LEU A 171 -0.15 5.76 15.26
CA LEU A 171 -1.15 6.80 15.51
C LEU A 171 -2.44 6.52 14.74
N ARG A 172 -2.36 6.20 13.45
CA ARG A 172 -3.52 5.85 12.62
C ARG A 172 -4.28 4.66 13.17
N SER A 173 -3.55 3.63 13.61
CA SER A 173 -4.14 2.45 14.26
C SER A 173 -4.89 2.83 15.54
N ARG A 174 -4.29 3.64 16.43
CA ARG A 174 -4.95 4.12 17.66
C ARG A 174 -6.21 4.92 17.37
N LEU A 175 -6.16 5.84 16.40
CA LEU A 175 -7.33 6.64 16.00
C LEU A 175 -8.44 5.77 15.43
N HIS A 176 -8.08 4.77 14.62
CA HIS A 176 -9.04 3.81 14.08
C HIS A 176 -9.78 3.06 15.18
N TYR A 177 -9.07 2.51 16.16
CA TYR A 177 -9.69 1.80 17.28
C TYR A 177 -10.56 2.71 18.14
N GLN A 178 -10.12 3.94 18.46
CA GLN A 178 -10.94 4.90 19.22
C GLN A 178 -12.28 5.18 18.52
N ASN A 179 -12.27 5.40 17.20
CA ASN A 179 -13.48 5.65 16.42
C ASN A 179 -14.45 4.46 16.45
N LEU A 180 -13.94 3.21 16.39
CA LEU A 180 -14.79 2.01 16.46
C LEU A 180 -15.54 1.92 17.80
N TYR A 181 -14.84 2.17 18.91
CA TYR A 181 -15.49 2.15 20.24
C TYR A 181 -16.49 3.28 20.40
N GLN A 182 -16.21 4.45 19.81
CA GLN A 182 -17.09 5.61 19.94
C GLN A 182 -18.38 5.47 19.13
N GLN A 183 -18.37 4.73 18.02
CA GLN A 183 -19.56 4.42 17.22
C GLN A 183 -20.48 3.35 17.84
N GLN A 184 -19.97 2.49 18.73
CA GLN A 184 -20.77 1.48 19.43
C GLN A 184 -21.56 2.04 20.64
N LEU A 185 -21.27 3.27 21.05
CA LEU A 185 -21.85 3.92 22.24
C LEU A 185 -22.97 4.93 21.92
N THR A 186 -23.33 5.08 20.65
CA THR A 186 -24.44 5.92 20.14
C THR A 186 -25.43 5.08 19.37
#